data_AF-A0A699YIG1-F1
#
_entry.id   AF-A0A699YIG1-F1
#
_cell.length_a   1.000
_cell.length_b   1.000
_cell.length_c   1.000
_cell.angle_alpha   90.00
_cell.angle_beta   90.00
_cell.angle_gamma   90.00
#
_symmetry.space_group_name_H-M   'P 1'
#
loop_
_entity.id
_entity.type
_entity.pdbx_description
1 polymer ?
#
loop_
_entity_poly.entity_id
_entity_poly.type
_entity_poly.pdbx_seq_one_letter_code
_entity_poly.pdbx_strand_id
1 'polypeptide(L)'
;MDLALDGQPFPLLLQPQPTRVELSNEAKDLVLQRCQPAPHPSRETGSQGCTASTNQGKGDAQAASASALGTGTPGTGAGPAVALKGVAEAEQAELAGGVGEQEVDFAAVAAAAVHWANQSYSPYTKSPSAAVIVSVTGKLYGGAFMESAAYNPSLTPFHCAWVAAVVDHIPGWHEIREVVLAELADAPVQQLAGVRALLQAVAPAAKVTPLLLARHENALL
;
A
#
# COMPACT_ATOMS: atom_id res chain seq x y z
N MET A 1 -2.22 17.78 -47.09
CA MET A 1 -2.80 18.70 -46.09
C MET A 1 -1.94 18.55 -44.84
N ASP A 2 -0.85 19.30 -44.80
CA ASP A 2 -0.02 19.46 -43.61
C ASP A 2 -0.74 20.40 -42.65
N LEU A 3 -1.28 19.85 -41.56
CA LEU A 3 -1.63 20.65 -40.38
C LEU A 3 -0.32 20.93 -39.65
N ALA A 4 0.36 21.99 -40.08
CA ALA A 4 1.40 22.62 -39.30
C ALA A 4 0.81 22.98 -37.93
N LEU A 5 1.19 22.19 -36.93
CA LEU A 5 1.09 22.58 -35.53
C LEU A 5 2.11 23.72 -35.36
N ASP A 6 1.64 24.95 -35.56
CA ASP A 6 2.37 26.15 -35.13
C ASP A 6 2.82 25.90 -33.69
N GLY A 7 4.13 25.98 -33.45
CA GLY A 7 4.81 25.67 -32.19
C GLY A 7 4.47 26.60 -31.02
N GLN A 8 3.21 26.99 -30.90
CA GLN A 8 2.63 27.45 -29.65
C GLN A 8 2.75 26.29 -28.65
N PRO A 9 3.38 26.49 -27.49
CA PRO A 9 3.30 25.48 -26.44
C PRO A 9 1.81 25.23 -26.21
N PHE A 10 1.40 23.95 -26.23
CA PHE A 10 0.09 23.57 -25.71
C PHE A 10 -0.05 24.34 -24.39
N PRO A 11 -1.07 25.22 -24.23
CA PRO A 11 -1.22 25.92 -22.97
C PRO A 11 -1.27 24.80 -21.94
N LEU A 12 -0.30 24.82 -21.01
CA LEU A 12 -0.30 23.96 -19.84
C LEU A 12 -1.61 24.30 -19.14
N LEU A 13 -2.65 23.57 -19.51
CA LEU A 13 -4.00 23.65 -19.00
C LEU A 13 -3.82 23.67 -17.50
N LEU A 14 -4.24 24.79 -16.90
CA LEU A 14 -4.40 25.05 -15.49
C LEU A 14 -4.31 23.73 -14.72
N GLN A 15 -3.13 23.38 -14.18
CA GLN A 15 -3.00 22.08 -13.53
C GLN A 15 -4.05 22.06 -12.41
N PRO A 16 -5.03 21.14 -12.48
CA PRO A 16 -6.14 21.13 -11.56
C PRO A 16 -5.55 20.98 -10.15
N GLN A 17 -5.91 21.90 -9.25
CA GLN A 17 -5.40 21.89 -7.90
C GLN A 17 -5.73 20.53 -7.26
N PRO A 18 -4.74 19.83 -6.68
CA PRO A 18 -4.98 18.54 -6.08
C PRO A 18 -5.98 18.67 -4.93
N THR A 19 -7.00 17.81 -4.93
CA THR A 19 -7.92 17.73 -3.79
C THR A 19 -7.16 17.12 -2.62
N ARG A 20 -6.82 17.95 -1.63
CA ARG A 20 -6.15 17.47 -0.43
C ARG A 20 -7.13 16.72 0.47
N VAL A 21 -6.69 15.57 0.95
CA VAL A 21 -7.50 14.66 1.77
C VAL A 21 -6.78 14.28 3.06
N GLU A 22 -7.58 13.97 4.07
CA GLU A 22 -7.15 13.47 5.37
C GLU A 22 -8.09 12.38 5.86
N LEU A 23 -7.75 11.72 6.98
CA LEU A 23 -8.64 10.74 7.59
C LEU A 23 -9.93 11.42 8.05
N SER A 24 -11.06 10.80 7.73
CA SER A 24 -12.34 11.13 8.38
C SER A 24 -12.30 10.83 9.88
N ASN A 25 -13.26 11.34 10.64
CA ASN A 25 -13.34 11.04 12.08
C ASN A 25 -13.57 9.54 12.31
N GLU A 26 -14.41 8.93 11.48
CA GLU A 26 -14.68 7.49 11.49
C GLU A 26 -13.42 6.68 11.20
N ALA A 27 -12.58 7.14 10.27
CA ALA A 27 -11.29 6.51 9.99
C ALA A 27 -10.27 6.70 11.12
N LYS A 28 -10.26 7.86 11.78
CA LYS A 28 -9.42 8.08 12.98
C LYS A 28 -9.81 7.12 14.11
N ASP A 29 -11.11 6.95 14.34
CA ASP A 29 -11.62 6.00 15.34
C ASP A 29 -11.25 4.56 14.99
N LEU A 30 -11.35 4.17 13.72
CA LEU A 30 -10.91 2.85 13.24
C LEU A 30 -9.41 2.62 13.48
N VAL A 31 -8.57 3.63 13.23
CA VAL A 31 -7.13 3.55 13.50
C VAL A 31 -6.90 3.35 14.98
N LEU A 32 -7.53 4.15 15.83
CA LEU A 32 -7.43 4.02 17.29
C LEU A 32 -7.86 2.64 17.78
N GLN A 33 -8.95 2.09 17.24
CA GLN A 33 -9.45 0.77 17.61
C GLN A 33 -8.48 -0.36 17.25
N ARG A 34 -7.83 -0.29 16.08
CA ARG A 34 -6.87 -1.33 15.64
C ARG A 34 -5.50 -1.22 16.28
N CYS A 35 -5.14 -0.05 16.81
CA CYS A 35 -3.91 0.15 17.56
C CYS A 35 -4.03 -0.19 19.06
N GLN A 36 -5.25 -0.45 19.57
CA GLN A 36 -5.43 -0.90 20.95
C GLN A 36 -4.91 -2.34 21.10
N PRO A 37 -4.07 -2.62 22.12
CA PRO A 37 -3.64 -3.99 22.39
C PRO A 37 -4.87 -4.85 22.69
N ALA A 38 -4.91 -6.06 22.13
CA ALA A 38 -5.98 -7.01 22.40
C ALA A 38 -6.21 -7.10 23.92
N PRO A 39 -7.47 -7.05 24.40
CA PRO A 39 -7.73 -7.15 25.83
C PRO A 39 -7.11 -8.44 26.34
N HIS A 40 -6.14 -8.31 27.27
CA HIS A 40 -5.52 -9.47 27.89
C HIS A 40 -6.62 -10.33 28.53
N PRO A 41 -6.68 -11.64 28.26
CA PRO A 41 -7.61 -12.49 28.98
C PRO A 41 -7.29 -12.39 30.46
N SER A 42 -8.27 -11.97 31.26
CA SER A 42 -8.19 -11.92 32.72
C SER A 42 -7.63 -13.25 33.21
N ARG A 43 -6.42 -13.21 33.76
CA ARG A 43 -5.70 -14.37 34.23
C ARG A 43 -6.46 -14.93 35.44
N GLU A 44 -7.32 -15.93 35.21
CA GLU A 44 -7.82 -16.76 36.30
C GLU A 44 -6.60 -17.39 36.99
N THR A 45 -6.40 -17.00 38.25
CA THR A 45 -5.38 -17.57 39.13
C THR A 45 -5.81 -18.98 39.52
N GLY A 46 -5.68 -19.93 38.59
CA GLY A 46 -5.75 -21.36 38.84
C GLY A 46 -4.36 -21.91 39.11
N SER A 47 -4.01 -22.05 40.39
CA SER A 47 -2.80 -22.72 40.84
C SER A 47 -2.89 -24.23 40.59
N GLN A 48 -2.03 -24.78 39.73
CA GLN A 48 -1.58 -26.17 39.64
C GLN A 48 -0.58 -26.20 38.47
N GLY A 49 0.63 -26.73 38.49
CA GLY A 49 1.37 -27.62 39.38
C GLY A 49 2.52 -28.13 38.50
N CYS A 50 3.75 -27.85 38.90
CA CYS A 50 5.01 -28.10 38.18
C CYS A 50 5.25 -29.60 37.90
N THR A 51 5.88 -29.95 36.76
CA THR A 51 7.16 -30.69 36.73
C THR A 51 7.79 -30.68 35.32
N ALA A 52 9.11 -30.49 35.32
CA ALA A 52 9.99 -30.46 34.15
C ALA A 52 10.37 -31.88 33.68
N SER A 53 10.75 -32.02 32.41
CA SER A 53 11.75 -33.01 32.01
C SER A 53 12.53 -32.56 30.79
N THR A 54 13.84 -32.50 30.97
CA THR A 54 14.90 -32.20 30.00
C THR A 54 15.09 -33.38 29.05
N ASN A 55 15.42 -33.13 27.78
CA ASN A 55 16.24 -34.09 27.04
C ASN A 55 17.19 -33.42 26.05
N GLN A 56 18.48 -33.73 26.23
CA GLN A 56 19.57 -33.47 25.31
C GLN A 56 19.53 -34.46 24.14
N GLY A 57 19.78 -34.00 22.93
CA GLY A 57 19.97 -34.83 21.74
C GLY A 57 21.05 -34.23 20.84
N LYS A 58 22.13 -35.00 20.68
CA LYS A 58 23.38 -34.71 19.96
C LYS A 58 23.29 -35.35 18.56
N GLY A 59 23.79 -34.70 17.51
CA GLY A 59 23.88 -35.30 16.18
C GLY A 59 24.62 -34.42 15.17
N ASP A 60 25.69 -34.99 14.60
CA ASP A 60 26.70 -34.37 13.76
C ASP A 60 26.32 -34.28 12.26
N ALA A 61 27.08 -33.43 11.57
CA ALA A 61 27.67 -33.61 10.23
C ALA A 61 26.95 -33.10 8.94
N GLN A 62 27.73 -32.23 8.27
CA GLN A 62 28.25 -32.37 6.90
C GLN A 62 27.78 -31.42 5.78
N ALA A 63 28.81 -31.00 5.04
CA ALA A 63 28.87 -29.94 4.05
C ALA A 63 28.32 -30.34 2.67
N ALA A 64 27.87 -29.34 1.90
CA ALA A 64 27.78 -29.44 0.45
C ALA A 64 28.05 -28.08 -0.23
N SER A 65 28.98 -28.17 -1.18
CA SER A 65 29.52 -27.26 -2.18
C SER A 65 28.67 -26.10 -2.72
N ALA A 66 29.34 -24.95 -2.83
CA ALA A 66 29.00 -23.83 -3.70
C ALA A 66 29.19 -24.18 -5.18
N SER A 67 28.29 -23.67 -6.03
CA SER A 67 28.53 -23.58 -7.48
C SER A 67 28.04 -22.22 -7.97
N ALA A 68 28.97 -21.47 -8.55
CA ALA A 68 28.78 -20.13 -9.08
C ALA A 68 28.28 -20.19 -10.52
N LEU A 69 27.25 -19.41 -10.87
CA LEU A 69 26.93 -19.07 -12.25
C LEU A 69 26.49 -17.61 -12.38
N GLY A 70 27.38 -16.84 -13.02
CA GLY A 70 27.12 -15.81 -14.03
C GLY A 70 26.00 -14.79 -13.83
N THR A 71 26.36 -13.60 -13.32
CA THR A 71 25.54 -12.39 -13.46
C THR A 71 25.83 -11.71 -14.81
N GLY A 72 24.88 -11.75 -15.73
CA GLY A 72 24.83 -10.84 -16.88
C GLY A 72 24.14 -9.54 -16.48
N THR A 73 24.83 -8.40 -16.64
CA THR A 73 24.26 -7.05 -16.50
C THR A 73 23.50 -6.64 -17.76
N PRO A 74 22.31 -6.02 -17.62
CA PRO A 74 21.85 -5.07 -18.62
C PRO A 74 21.57 -3.67 -18.04
N GLY A 75 22.21 -2.68 -18.66
CA GLY A 75 21.53 -1.52 -19.22
C GLY A 75 21.05 -0.44 -18.25
N THR A 76 21.93 0.53 -17.99
CA THR A 76 21.65 1.84 -17.42
C THR A 76 20.70 2.65 -18.32
N GLY A 77 19.45 2.85 -17.87
CA GLY A 77 18.49 3.77 -18.45
C GLY A 77 17.99 4.73 -17.37
N ALA A 78 18.85 5.67 -16.95
CA ALA A 78 18.53 6.67 -15.95
C ALA A 78 17.60 7.75 -16.52
N GLY A 79 16.32 7.70 -16.15
CA GLY A 79 15.44 8.89 -16.13
C GLY A 79 15.52 9.53 -14.74
N PRO A 80 15.41 10.87 -14.60
CA PRO A 80 15.75 11.54 -13.35
C PRO A 80 14.71 11.24 -12.27
N ALA A 81 15.14 10.51 -11.25
CA ALA A 81 14.48 10.49 -9.95
C ALA A 81 14.53 11.93 -9.39
N VAL A 82 13.40 12.63 -9.42
CA VAL A 82 13.26 13.93 -8.77
C VAL A 82 13.22 13.67 -7.27
N ALA A 83 14.39 13.81 -6.65
CA ALA A 83 14.55 13.78 -5.21
C ALA A 83 13.84 14.99 -4.59
N LEU A 84 12.82 14.75 -3.77
CA LEU A 84 12.21 15.79 -2.94
C LEU A 84 12.46 15.49 -1.46
N LYS A 85 13.40 16.25 -0.90
CA LYS A 85 13.64 16.45 0.54
C LYS A 85 12.31 16.77 1.23
N GLY A 86 11.81 15.89 2.10
CA GLY A 86 10.72 16.27 3.00
C GLY A 86 9.96 15.16 3.74
N VAL A 87 10.12 13.88 3.40
CA VAL A 87 9.34 12.77 4.00
C VAL A 87 10.21 11.73 4.73
N ALA A 88 11.25 12.20 5.40
CA ALA A 88 12.25 11.40 6.11
C ALA A 88 11.71 10.49 7.24
N GLU A 89 10.39 10.42 7.50
CA GLU A 89 9.81 9.55 8.52
C GLU A 89 8.89 8.43 7.98
N ALA A 90 8.58 8.41 6.67
CA ALA A 90 7.81 7.32 6.04
C ALA A 90 8.68 6.39 5.15
N GLU A 91 9.94 6.74 4.92
CA GLU A 91 10.89 5.99 4.06
C GLU A 91 11.56 4.82 4.80
N GLN A 92 11.32 4.62 6.10
CA GLN A 92 11.96 3.57 6.91
C GLN A 92 11.06 2.36 7.19
N ALA A 93 10.22 1.96 6.25
CA ALA A 93 9.50 0.67 6.34
C ALA A 93 10.19 -0.47 5.57
N GLU A 94 11.34 -0.26 4.93
CA GLU A 94 12.03 -1.34 4.23
C GLU A 94 13.55 -1.36 4.47
N LEU A 95 13.98 -1.99 5.57
CA LEU A 95 15.29 -2.68 5.65
C LEU A 95 15.41 -3.60 6.88
N ALA A 96 14.58 -4.65 7.00
CA ALA A 96 14.89 -5.76 7.90
C ALA A 96 14.31 -7.07 7.33
N GLY A 97 15.15 -7.82 6.61
CA GLY A 97 14.85 -9.21 6.28
C GLY A 97 14.72 -10.04 7.55
N GLY A 98 13.55 -10.63 7.74
CA GLY A 98 13.27 -11.57 8.82
C GLY A 98 12.03 -12.39 8.47
N VAL A 99 12.17 -13.71 8.44
CA VAL A 99 11.07 -14.65 8.20
C VAL A 99 10.27 -14.75 9.51
N GLY A 100 9.15 -14.04 9.59
CA GLY A 100 8.23 -14.08 10.73
C GLY A 100 6.98 -13.27 10.40
N GLU A 101 5.82 -13.68 10.90
CA GLU A 101 4.57 -12.93 10.80
C GLU A 101 4.74 -11.61 11.55
N GLN A 102 5.21 -10.57 10.87
CA GLN A 102 5.34 -9.24 11.47
C GLN A 102 3.95 -8.61 11.59
N GLU A 103 3.59 -8.27 12.82
CA GLU A 103 2.46 -7.42 13.12
C GLU A 103 2.75 -6.04 12.53
N VAL A 104 1.91 -5.60 11.60
CA VAL A 104 2.07 -4.30 10.92
C VAL A 104 1.22 -3.29 11.65
N ASP A 105 1.83 -2.18 12.08
CA ASP A 105 1.12 -1.08 12.71
C ASP A 105 0.10 -0.48 11.73
N PHE A 106 -1.18 -0.60 12.07
CA PHE A 106 -2.27 -0.10 11.23
C PHE A 106 -2.26 1.42 11.09
N ALA A 107 -1.73 2.17 12.08
CA ALA A 107 -1.57 3.62 11.95
C ALA A 107 -0.60 4.00 10.82
N ALA A 108 0.52 3.26 10.70
CA ALA A 108 1.47 3.43 9.60
C ALA A 108 0.82 3.11 8.23
N VAL A 109 0.01 2.05 8.15
CA VAL A 109 -0.72 1.71 6.91
C VAL A 109 -1.74 2.80 6.54
N ALA A 110 -2.47 3.34 7.52
CA ALA A 110 -3.41 4.42 7.31
C ALA A 110 -2.72 5.71 6.85
N ALA A 111 -1.57 6.06 7.45
CA ALA A 111 -0.76 7.19 7.03
C ALA A 111 -0.24 7.03 5.59
N ALA A 112 0.23 5.83 5.23
CA ALA A 112 0.64 5.51 3.87
C ALA A 112 -0.55 5.64 2.88
N ALA A 113 -1.74 5.16 3.25
CA ALA A 113 -2.92 5.25 2.41
C ALA A 113 -3.33 6.72 2.14
N VAL A 114 -3.28 7.58 3.16
CA VAL A 114 -3.52 9.03 3.01
C VAL A 114 -2.44 9.69 2.16
N HIS A 115 -1.17 9.31 2.35
CA HIS A 115 -0.07 9.81 1.52
C HIS A 115 -0.33 9.52 0.04
N TRP A 116 -0.62 8.27 -0.32
CA TRP A 116 -0.92 7.90 -1.70
C TRP A 116 -2.19 8.55 -2.23
N ALA A 117 -3.24 8.71 -1.42
CA ALA A 117 -4.47 9.35 -1.86
C ALA A 117 -4.24 10.83 -2.24
N ASN A 118 -3.37 11.52 -1.50
CA ASN A 118 -2.96 12.89 -1.82
C ASN A 118 -2.08 12.99 -3.09
N GLN A 119 -1.52 11.88 -3.57
CA GLN A 119 -0.78 11.82 -4.84
C GLN A 119 -1.67 11.38 -6.02
N SER A 120 -2.96 11.15 -5.79
CA SER A 120 -3.87 10.73 -6.85
C SER A 120 -4.09 11.82 -7.89
N TYR A 121 -4.16 11.39 -9.15
CA TYR A 121 -4.53 12.24 -10.26
C TYR A 121 -6.01 11.98 -10.60
N SER A 122 -6.91 12.85 -10.12
CA SER A 122 -8.36 12.70 -10.32
C SER A 122 -9.07 14.01 -10.67
N PRO A 123 -8.62 14.74 -11.70
CA PRO A 123 -9.10 16.09 -11.95
C PRO A 123 -10.52 16.17 -12.51
N TYR A 124 -11.04 15.08 -13.08
CA TYR A 124 -12.35 15.07 -13.74
C TYR A 124 -13.43 14.73 -12.73
N THR A 125 -13.23 13.67 -11.94
CA THR A 125 -14.21 13.22 -10.94
C THR A 125 -13.96 13.77 -9.54
N LYS A 126 -12.80 14.39 -9.28
CA LYS A 126 -12.41 14.91 -7.95
C LYS A 126 -12.58 13.86 -6.85
N SER A 127 -12.18 12.63 -7.19
CA SER A 127 -12.35 11.42 -6.40
C SER A 127 -10.98 10.83 -6.01
N PRO A 128 -10.17 11.56 -5.22
CA PRO A 128 -8.89 11.06 -4.75
C PRO A 128 -9.07 9.76 -3.96
N SER A 129 -8.28 8.77 -4.32
CA SER A 129 -8.28 7.45 -3.70
C SER A 129 -6.93 6.75 -3.85
N ALA A 130 -6.65 5.81 -2.96
CA ALA A 130 -5.44 5.02 -2.93
C ALA A 130 -5.69 3.62 -2.35
N ALA A 131 -4.88 2.66 -2.73
CA ALA A 131 -4.85 1.34 -2.12
C ALA A 131 -3.46 1.07 -1.57
N VAL A 132 -3.39 0.43 -0.40
CA VAL A 132 -2.16 -0.10 0.18
C VAL A 132 -2.34 -1.60 0.37
N ILE A 133 -1.54 -2.38 -0.33
CA ILE A 133 -1.43 -3.83 -0.19
C ILE A 133 -0.47 -4.11 0.96
N VAL A 134 -0.93 -4.93 1.90
CA VAL A 134 -0.13 -5.45 3.00
C VAL A 134 0.18 -6.91 2.71
N SER A 135 1.46 -7.23 2.54
CA SER A 135 1.92 -8.61 2.32
C SER A 135 1.84 -9.42 3.61
N VAL A 136 1.77 -10.76 3.49
CA VAL A 136 1.97 -11.70 4.60
C VAL A 136 3.33 -11.52 5.30
N THR A 137 4.33 -11.02 4.57
CA THR A 137 5.66 -10.68 5.12
C THR A 137 5.71 -9.33 5.84
N GLY A 138 4.62 -8.57 5.81
CA GLY A 138 4.51 -7.24 6.42
C GLY A 138 4.90 -6.06 5.52
N LYS A 139 5.42 -6.32 4.31
CA LYS A 139 5.71 -5.27 3.32
C LYS A 139 4.46 -4.51 2.87
N LEU A 140 4.63 -3.22 2.58
CA LEU A 140 3.56 -2.32 2.13
C LEU A 140 3.79 -1.87 0.68
N TYR A 141 2.78 -2.04 -0.16
CA TYR A 141 2.80 -1.55 -1.54
C TYR A 141 1.62 -0.61 -1.77
N GLY A 142 1.91 0.66 -2.01
CA GLY A 142 0.87 1.67 -2.21
C GLY A 142 0.72 2.09 -3.67
N GLY A 143 -0.49 2.53 -4.01
CA GLY A 143 -0.81 3.05 -5.32
C GLY A 143 -1.97 4.03 -5.29
N ALA A 144 -1.81 5.13 -6.03
CA ALA A 144 -2.81 6.19 -6.13
C ALA A 144 -3.71 6.01 -7.36
N PHE A 145 -4.94 6.51 -7.30
CA PHE A 145 -5.81 6.58 -8.47
C PHE A 145 -5.21 7.47 -9.56
N MET A 146 -5.23 7.00 -10.81
CA MET A 146 -4.80 7.77 -11.96
C MET A 146 -5.91 7.82 -13.00
N GLU A 147 -6.59 8.94 -13.07
CA GLU A 147 -7.75 9.17 -13.92
C GLU A 147 -7.33 9.62 -15.32
N SER A 148 -7.96 9.05 -16.34
CA SER A 148 -7.78 9.48 -17.72
C SER A 148 -8.92 10.37 -18.21
N ALA A 149 -8.61 11.32 -19.10
CA ALA A 149 -9.60 12.14 -19.80
C ALA A 149 -10.64 11.30 -20.58
N ALA A 150 -10.23 10.11 -21.05
CA ALA A 150 -11.11 9.20 -21.78
C ALA A 150 -11.90 8.26 -20.85
N TYR A 151 -11.78 8.43 -19.52
CA TYR A 151 -12.31 7.58 -18.45
C TYR A 151 -11.79 6.14 -18.47
N ASN A 152 -11.95 5.41 -19.56
CA ASN A 152 -11.71 3.97 -19.63
C ASN A 152 -10.24 3.52 -19.53
N PRO A 153 -9.20 4.32 -19.86
CA PRO A 153 -7.83 3.93 -19.54
C PRO A 153 -7.38 4.46 -18.17
N SER A 154 -8.31 4.78 -17.25
CA SER A 154 -7.95 5.12 -15.86
C SER A 154 -7.40 3.89 -15.15
N LEU A 155 -6.33 4.09 -14.36
CA LEU A 155 -5.75 3.03 -13.55
C LEU A 155 -6.28 3.12 -12.12
N THR A 156 -6.94 2.05 -11.67
CA THR A 156 -7.50 1.98 -10.33
C THR A 156 -6.39 1.94 -9.27
N PRO A 157 -6.65 2.41 -8.04
CA PRO A 157 -5.65 2.39 -6.97
C PRO A 157 -5.01 1.02 -6.73
N PHE A 158 -5.83 -0.04 -6.77
CA PHE A 158 -5.35 -1.40 -6.58
C PHE A 158 -4.36 -1.82 -7.66
N HIS A 159 -4.63 -1.52 -8.94
CA HIS A 159 -3.71 -1.88 -10.02
C HIS A 159 -2.39 -1.14 -9.89
N CYS A 160 -2.41 0.14 -9.49
CA CYS A 160 -1.20 0.90 -9.20
C CYS A 160 -0.37 0.24 -8.08
N ALA A 161 -1.02 -0.13 -6.98
CA ALA A 161 -0.37 -0.80 -5.84
C ALA A 161 0.19 -2.17 -6.22
N TRP A 162 -0.55 -2.92 -7.05
CA TRP A 162 -0.12 -4.22 -7.55
C TRP A 162 1.10 -4.11 -8.47
N VAL A 163 1.13 -3.11 -9.37
CA VAL A 163 2.32 -2.84 -10.20
C VAL A 163 3.54 -2.57 -9.33
N ALA A 164 3.40 -1.75 -8.26
CA ALA A 164 4.50 -1.53 -7.32
C ALA A 164 4.97 -2.84 -6.65
N ALA A 165 4.05 -3.70 -6.24
CA ALA A 165 4.36 -5.00 -5.67
C ALA A 165 5.07 -5.94 -6.65
N VAL A 166 4.64 -5.97 -7.92
CA VAL A 166 5.27 -6.78 -8.97
C VAL A 166 6.68 -6.29 -9.30
N VAL A 167 6.89 -4.97 -9.32
CA VAL A 167 8.23 -4.38 -9.49
C VAL A 167 9.16 -4.77 -8.34
N ASP A 168 8.64 -4.85 -7.11
CA ASP A 168 9.35 -5.39 -5.94
C ASP A 168 9.35 -6.93 -5.86
N HIS A 169 9.02 -7.61 -6.95
CA HIS A 169 9.09 -9.08 -7.07
C HIS A 169 8.21 -9.86 -6.09
N ILE A 170 7.02 -9.35 -5.75
CA ILE A 170 6.05 -10.11 -4.95
C ILE A 170 5.78 -11.49 -5.59
N PRO A 171 5.87 -12.61 -4.84
CA PRO A 171 5.72 -13.96 -5.39
C PRO A 171 4.40 -14.27 -6.09
N GLY A 172 3.32 -13.59 -5.71
CA GLY A 172 2.01 -13.74 -6.34
C GLY A 172 0.85 -13.32 -5.44
N TRP A 173 -0.38 -13.56 -5.90
CA TRP A 173 -1.60 -13.07 -5.24
C TRP A 173 -1.83 -13.61 -3.82
N HIS A 174 -1.31 -14.81 -3.52
CA HIS A 174 -1.40 -15.43 -2.20
C HIS A 174 -0.65 -14.67 -1.10
N GLU A 175 0.25 -13.78 -1.49
CA GLU A 175 1.00 -12.91 -0.58
C GLU A 175 0.17 -11.74 -0.07
N ILE A 176 -0.99 -11.45 -0.67
CA ILE A 176 -1.86 -10.36 -0.22
C ILE A 176 -2.60 -10.79 1.06
N ARG A 177 -2.22 -10.19 2.20
CA ARG A 177 -2.90 -10.37 3.48
C ARG A 177 -4.11 -9.46 3.60
N GLU A 178 -3.90 -8.18 3.32
CA GLU A 178 -4.91 -7.14 3.48
C GLU A 178 -4.72 -6.04 2.44
N VAL A 179 -5.80 -5.46 1.95
CA VAL A 179 -5.81 -4.25 1.13
C VAL A 179 -6.56 -3.17 1.89
N VAL A 180 -5.86 -2.09 2.24
CA VAL A 180 -6.45 -0.89 2.81
C VAL A 180 -6.76 0.07 1.68
N LEU A 181 -8.05 0.36 1.46
CA LEU A 181 -8.53 1.25 0.41
C LEU A 181 -8.93 2.58 1.02
N ALA A 182 -8.17 3.63 0.75
CA ALA A 182 -8.51 5.00 1.12
C ALA A 182 -9.28 5.69 -0.01
N GLU A 183 -10.48 6.19 0.27
CA GLU A 183 -11.28 6.95 -0.68
C GLU A 183 -12.17 7.97 0.04
N LEU A 184 -12.52 9.07 -0.63
CA LEU A 184 -13.48 10.03 -0.10
C LEU A 184 -14.87 9.39 0.01
N ALA A 185 -15.53 9.57 1.16
CA ALA A 185 -16.86 9.02 1.41
C ALA A 185 -17.94 9.57 0.45
N ASP A 186 -17.77 10.82 0.01
CA ASP A 186 -18.69 11.56 -0.86
C ASP A 186 -18.22 11.63 -2.32
N ALA A 187 -17.18 10.87 -2.70
CA ALA A 187 -16.64 10.92 -4.06
C ALA A 187 -17.63 10.35 -5.10
N PRO A 188 -17.79 11.02 -6.25
CA PRO A 188 -18.56 10.50 -7.39
C PRO A 188 -18.12 9.12 -7.87
N VAL A 189 -16.84 8.80 -7.74
CA VAL A 189 -16.29 7.47 -8.08
C VAL A 189 -15.86 6.77 -6.80
N GLN A 190 -16.46 5.60 -6.56
CA GLN A 190 -16.13 4.69 -5.46
C GLN A 190 -15.43 3.46 -6.02
N GLN A 191 -14.29 3.09 -5.44
CA GLN A 191 -13.43 2.00 -5.89
C GLN A 191 -13.73 0.68 -5.16
N LEU A 192 -14.35 0.74 -3.98
CA LEU A 192 -14.53 -0.41 -3.08
C LEU A 192 -15.18 -1.62 -3.74
N ALA A 193 -16.27 -1.43 -4.47
CA ALA A 193 -16.99 -2.55 -5.09
C ALA A 193 -16.11 -3.29 -6.12
N GLY A 194 -15.36 -2.54 -6.93
CA GLY A 194 -14.43 -3.08 -7.91
C GLY A 194 -13.27 -3.82 -7.26
N VAL A 195 -12.66 -3.24 -6.21
CA VAL A 195 -11.57 -3.87 -5.46
C VAL A 195 -12.04 -5.17 -4.79
N ARG A 196 -13.23 -5.18 -4.18
CA ARG A 196 -13.81 -6.39 -3.58
C ARG A 196 -14.01 -7.50 -4.60
N ALA A 197 -14.62 -7.18 -5.75
CA ALA A 197 -14.85 -8.17 -6.81
C ALA A 197 -13.54 -8.73 -7.36
N LEU A 198 -12.53 -7.87 -7.54
CA LEU A 198 -11.21 -8.28 -8.02
C LEU A 198 -10.53 -9.21 -7.03
N LEU A 199 -10.45 -8.84 -5.74
CA LEU A 199 -9.83 -9.70 -4.73
C LEU A 199 -10.56 -11.03 -4.55
N GLN A 200 -11.89 -11.04 -4.65
CA GLN A 200 -12.64 -12.29 -4.62
C GLN A 200 -12.20 -13.26 -5.74
N ALA A 201 -11.81 -12.74 -6.91
CA ALA A 201 -11.35 -13.55 -8.03
C ALA A 201 -9.89 -13.99 -7.89
N VAL A 202 -8.98 -13.12 -7.42
CA VAL A 202 -7.52 -13.39 -7.47
C VAL A 202 -6.88 -13.73 -6.13
N ALA A 203 -7.43 -13.23 -5.02
CA ALA A 203 -6.90 -13.41 -3.67
C ALA A 203 -8.06 -13.47 -2.65
N PRO A 204 -8.92 -14.52 -2.68
CA PRO A 204 -10.14 -14.59 -1.88
C PRO A 204 -9.89 -14.64 -0.35
N ALA A 205 -8.68 -14.97 0.08
CA ALA A 205 -8.28 -14.93 1.48
C ALA A 205 -7.90 -13.52 1.98
N ALA A 206 -7.66 -12.58 1.06
CA ALA A 206 -7.26 -11.22 1.41
C ALA A 206 -8.42 -10.43 2.01
N LYS A 207 -8.15 -9.70 3.09
CA LYS A 207 -9.12 -8.77 3.69
C LYS A 207 -9.14 -7.45 2.92
N VAL A 208 -10.32 -6.85 2.74
CA VAL A 208 -10.45 -5.44 2.30
C VAL A 208 -10.91 -4.59 3.47
N THR A 209 -10.13 -3.56 3.79
CA THR A 209 -10.47 -2.57 4.81
C THR A 209 -10.64 -1.20 4.15
N PRO A 210 -11.88 -0.69 4.04
CA PRO A 210 -12.11 0.67 3.59
C PRO A 210 -11.68 1.67 4.67
N LEU A 211 -11.05 2.76 4.24
CA LEU A 211 -10.59 3.86 5.07
C LEU A 211 -11.18 5.16 4.49
N LEU A 212 -12.26 5.64 5.10
CA LEU A 212 -12.96 6.81 4.57
C LEU A 212 -12.14 8.08 4.81
N LEU A 213 -11.97 8.86 3.76
CA LEU A 213 -11.28 10.13 3.79
C LEU A 213 -12.28 11.29 3.86
N ALA A 214 -11.81 12.40 4.41
CA ALA A 214 -12.46 13.69 4.38
C ALA A 214 -11.64 14.68 3.53
N ARG A 215 -12.32 15.66 2.94
CA ARG A 215 -11.65 16.79 2.28
C ARG A 215 -11.02 17.66 3.36
N HIS A 216 -9.78 18.08 3.14
CA HIS A 216 -9.14 19.02 4.05
C HIS A 216 -9.81 20.40 3.94
N GLU A 217 -10.41 20.89 5.02
CA GLU A 217 -11.30 22.07 5.03
C GLU A 217 -10.62 23.40 4.61
N ASN A 218 -9.30 23.44 4.47
CA ASN A 218 -8.55 24.59 3.98
C ASN A 218 -8.10 24.51 2.50
N ALA A 219 -8.65 23.59 1.71
CA ALA A 219 -8.42 23.53 0.25
C ALA A 219 -9.40 24.46 -0.52
N LEU A 220 -9.44 25.74 -0.16
CA LEU A 220 -10.23 26.74 -0.90
C LEU A 220 -9.40 27.32 -2.06
N LEU A 221 -9.88 27.01 -3.27
CA LEU A 221 -9.75 27.70 -4.57
C LEU A 221 -8.35 28.08 -5.07
#